data_AF-H6TNQ3-F1
#
_entry.id   AF-H6TNQ3-F1
#
_cell.length_a   1.000
_cell.length_b   1.000
_cell.length_c   1.000
_cell.angle_alpha   90.00
_cell.angle_beta   90.00
_cell.angle_gamma   90.00
#
_symmetry.space_group_name_H-M   'P 1'
#
loop_
_entity.id
_entity.type
_entity.pdbx_description
1 polymer ?
#
loop_
_entity_poly.entity_id
_entity_poly.type
_entity_poly.pdbx_seq_one_letter_code
_entity_poly.pdbx_strand_id
1 'polypeptide(L)'
;GGMLAEDLQKAVEREFEMALQDRVMEETKDKKNAVEAYVYDMRNKLYDKYQDFVTATEKDELIAKLQEVEDWLYEDGEDETKGVYVAKLEELKKQGAPIEERYKEWTERGPAIDQLIYCISSFREAALSKDPKFDHIDIADKQKVVNECAEAETWLREKKQQQDALPKHATPVLLCADVRRKAETLDRFSRPIMTKPRPPPAKPQTPPPAETAAPPEANEQQPQGDGASGEHMVDESGQAPPTAAEPMDTDKSE
;
A
#
# COMPACT_ATOMS: atom_id res chain seq x y z
N GLY A 1 -19.74 -56.95 7.95
CA GLY A 1 -18.36 -57.19 7.48
C GLY A 1 -17.73 -55.85 7.16
N GLY A 2 -16.41 -55.75 7.31
CA GLY A 2 -15.63 -54.58 6.88
C GLY A 2 -14.63 -54.99 5.80
N MET A 3 -14.10 -54.00 5.08
CA MET A 3 -13.00 -54.19 4.12
C MET A 3 -11.71 -54.58 4.87
N LEU A 4 -10.84 -55.39 4.25
CA LEU A 4 -9.53 -55.70 4.84
C LEU A 4 -8.65 -54.45 4.81
N ALA A 5 -7.75 -54.31 5.79
CA ALA A 5 -6.88 -53.13 5.90
C ALA A 5 -6.02 -52.90 4.64
N GLU A 6 -5.56 -53.97 4.01
CA GLU A 6 -4.79 -53.93 2.75
C GLU A 6 -5.64 -53.45 1.55
N ASP A 7 -6.91 -53.82 1.50
CA ASP A 7 -7.82 -53.38 0.43
C ASP A 7 -8.26 -51.93 0.64
N LEU A 8 -8.40 -51.49 1.90
CA LEU A 8 -8.63 -50.09 2.27
C LEU A 8 -7.43 -49.21 1.92
N GLN A 9 -6.20 -49.66 2.25
CA GLN A 9 -4.94 -49.00 1.85
C GLN A 9 -4.91 -48.79 0.33
N LYS A 10 -5.12 -49.85 -0.46
CA LYS A 10 -5.19 -49.78 -1.93
C LYS A 10 -6.35 -48.92 -2.46
N ALA A 11 -7.42 -48.71 -1.69
CA ALA A 11 -8.54 -47.85 -2.09
C ALA A 11 -8.21 -46.37 -1.88
N VAL A 12 -7.58 -46.03 -0.74
CA VAL A 12 -7.09 -44.69 -0.42
C VAL A 12 -5.95 -44.27 -1.37
N GLU A 13 -5.03 -45.18 -1.71
CA GLU A 13 -3.96 -44.92 -2.69
C GLU A 13 -4.55 -44.55 -4.07
N ARG A 14 -5.55 -45.31 -4.56
CA ARG A 14 -6.25 -44.97 -5.80
C ARG A 14 -7.10 -43.70 -5.72
N GLU A 15 -7.66 -43.36 -4.56
CA GLU A 15 -8.32 -42.07 -4.35
C GLU A 15 -7.33 -40.92 -4.57
N PHE A 16 -6.15 -40.98 -3.96
CA PHE A 16 -5.09 -39.98 -4.15
C PHE A 16 -4.56 -39.93 -5.58
N GLU A 17 -4.42 -41.06 -6.27
CA GLU A 17 -4.04 -41.11 -7.69
C GLU A 17 -5.09 -40.42 -8.58
N MET A 18 -6.38 -40.72 -8.41
CA MET A 18 -7.47 -40.09 -9.16
C MET A 18 -7.56 -38.58 -8.86
N ALA A 19 -7.54 -38.18 -7.59
CA ALA A 19 -7.61 -36.78 -7.19
C ALA A 19 -6.39 -35.97 -7.68
N LEU A 20 -5.20 -36.58 -7.76
CA LEU A 20 -4.02 -35.96 -8.38
C LEU A 20 -4.18 -35.84 -9.90
N GLN A 21 -4.71 -36.87 -10.57
CA GLN A 21 -4.98 -36.82 -12.01
C GLN A 21 -6.01 -35.74 -12.36
N ASP A 22 -7.14 -35.68 -11.66
CA ASP A 22 -8.18 -34.66 -11.85
C ASP A 22 -7.60 -33.25 -11.71
N ARG A 23 -6.83 -33.01 -10.64
CA ARG A 23 -6.13 -31.73 -10.42
C ARG A 23 -5.13 -31.42 -11.54
N VAL A 24 -4.38 -32.39 -12.04
CA VAL A 24 -3.43 -32.17 -13.14
C VAL A 24 -4.17 -31.85 -14.44
N MET A 25 -5.31 -32.49 -14.71
CA MET A 25 -6.16 -32.16 -15.87
C MET A 25 -6.74 -30.75 -15.76
N GLU A 26 -7.26 -30.35 -14.60
CA GLU A 26 -7.75 -29.00 -14.32
C GLU A 26 -6.64 -27.95 -14.48
N GLU A 27 -5.50 -28.12 -13.79
CA GLU A 27 -4.35 -27.20 -13.89
C GLU A 27 -3.72 -27.15 -15.28
N THR A 28 -3.93 -28.16 -16.13
CA THR A 28 -3.49 -28.17 -17.55
C THR A 28 -4.45 -27.39 -18.42
N LYS A 29 -5.76 -27.68 -18.30
CA LYS A 29 -6.83 -26.97 -19.01
C LYS A 29 -6.80 -25.47 -18.72
N ASP A 30 -6.57 -25.08 -17.47
CA ASP A 30 -6.41 -23.67 -17.07
C ASP A 30 -5.23 -22.97 -17.75
N LYS A 31 -4.16 -23.70 -18.14
CA LYS A 31 -3.06 -23.12 -18.92
C LYS A 31 -3.38 -23.04 -20.40
N LYS A 32 -4.10 -24.00 -20.98
CA LYS A 32 -4.64 -23.89 -22.35
C LYS A 32 -5.55 -22.66 -22.48
N ASN A 33 -6.57 -22.56 -21.61
CA ASN A 33 -7.48 -21.40 -21.51
C ASN A 33 -6.71 -20.07 -21.35
N ALA A 34 -5.62 -20.05 -20.59
CA ALA A 34 -4.81 -18.85 -20.38
C ALA A 34 -3.94 -18.45 -21.59
N VAL A 35 -3.58 -19.39 -22.48
CA VAL A 35 -2.98 -19.07 -23.78
C VAL A 35 -4.04 -18.49 -24.71
N GLU A 36 -5.18 -19.18 -24.88
CA GLU A 36 -6.31 -18.74 -25.70
C GLU A 36 -6.76 -17.30 -25.34
N ALA A 37 -6.98 -17.05 -24.05
CA ALA A 37 -7.38 -15.74 -23.55
C ALA A 37 -6.32 -14.66 -23.80
N TYR A 38 -5.02 -14.97 -23.67
CA TYR A 38 -3.96 -14.01 -23.96
C TYR A 38 -3.82 -13.72 -25.46
N VAL A 39 -3.98 -14.75 -26.30
CA VAL A 39 -3.99 -14.61 -27.77
C VAL A 39 -5.07 -13.62 -28.21
N TYR A 40 -6.31 -13.85 -27.77
CA TYR A 40 -7.45 -13.00 -28.14
C TYR A 40 -7.34 -11.57 -27.56
N ASP A 41 -7.07 -11.44 -26.25
CA ASP A 41 -6.96 -10.14 -25.58
C ASP A 41 -5.81 -9.30 -26.15
N MET A 42 -4.60 -9.87 -26.30
CA MET A 42 -3.47 -9.13 -26.85
C MET A 42 -3.71 -8.71 -28.31
N ARG A 43 -4.25 -9.60 -29.15
CA ARG A 43 -4.58 -9.27 -30.54
C ARG A 43 -5.55 -8.08 -30.60
N ASN A 44 -6.61 -8.09 -29.79
CA ASN A 44 -7.55 -6.97 -29.69
C ASN A 44 -6.84 -5.68 -29.20
N LYS A 45 -6.09 -5.76 -28.10
CA LYS A 45 -5.32 -4.62 -27.53
C LYS A 45 -4.41 -3.95 -28.56
N LEU A 46 -3.71 -4.72 -29.39
CA LEU A 46 -2.82 -4.22 -30.46
C LEU A 46 -3.57 -3.50 -31.59
N TYR A 47 -4.85 -3.78 -31.80
CA TYR A 47 -5.73 -3.07 -32.72
C TYR A 47 -6.57 -1.97 -32.06
N ASP A 48 -6.45 -1.76 -30.75
CA ASP A 48 -7.10 -0.71 -29.98
C ASP A 48 -6.04 0.09 -29.19
N LYS A 49 -6.12 0.12 -27.85
CA LYS A 49 -5.36 0.99 -26.95
C LYS A 49 -3.84 0.90 -27.03
N TYR A 50 -3.26 -0.15 -27.61
CA TYR A 50 -1.80 -0.29 -27.77
C TYR A 50 -1.27 0.21 -29.13
N GLN A 51 -2.12 0.60 -30.10
CA GLN A 51 -1.68 1.04 -31.44
C GLN A 51 -0.52 2.07 -31.42
N ASP A 52 -0.56 3.03 -30.50
CA ASP A 52 0.45 4.07 -30.35
C ASP A 52 1.75 3.64 -29.65
N PHE A 53 1.69 2.54 -28.87
CA PHE A 53 2.73 2.11 -27.92
C PHE A 53 3.63 0.99 -28.47
N VAL A 54 3.39 0.61 -29.71
CA VAL A 54 4.11 -0.42 -30.46
C VAL A 54 4.57 0.18 -31.79
N THR A 55 5.73 -0.21 -32.29
CA THR A 55 6.12 0.08 -33.68
C THR A 55 5.40 -0.85 -34.65
N ALA A 56 5.32 -0.49 -35.94
CA ALA A 56 4.71 -1.36 -36.94
C ALA A 56 5.36 -2.76 -36.97
N THR A 57 6.70 -2.83 -36.92
CA THR A 57 7.45 -4.08 -36.91
C THR A 57 7.17 -4.93 -35.66
N GLU A 58 7.27 -4.36 -34.45
CA GLU A 58 6.94 -5.08 -33.20
C GLU A 58 5.49 -5.60 -33.21
N LYS A 59 4.56 -4.84 -33.81
CA LYS A 59 3.15 -5.21 -33.91
C LYS A 59 2.94 -6.37 -34.88
N ASP A 60 3.52 -6.28 -36.07
CA ASP A 60 3.35 -7.30 -37.11
C ASP A 60 4.04 -8.62 -36.70
N GLU A 61 5.22 -8.55 -36.06
CA GLU A 61 5.92 -9.70 -35.47
C GLU A 61 5.08 -10.37 -34.37
N LEU A 62 4.56 -9.60 -33.42
CA LEU A 62 3.73 -10.13 -32.34
C LEU A 62 2.39 -10.68 -32.85
N ILE A 63 1.75 -10.04 -33.84
CA ILE A 63 0.50 -10.56 -34.44
C ILE A 63 0.76 -11.87 -35.18
N ALA A 64 1.85 -11.98 -35.94
CA ALA A 64 2.23 -13.25 -36.57
C ALA A 64 2.46 -14.36 -35.53
N LYS A 65 3.12 -14.03 -34.41
CA LYS A 65 3.35 -14.99 -33.32
C LYS A 65 2.07 -15.36 -32.55
N LEU A 66 1.15 -14.41 -32.37
CA LEU A 66 -0.19 -14.67 -31.82
C LEU A 66 -1.05 -15.52 -32.76
N GLN A 67 -0.79 -15.53 -34.06
CA GLN A 67 -1.43 -16.45 -35.01
C GLN A 67 -0.80 -17.84 -34.95
N GLU A 68 0.54 -17.94 -34.99
CA GLU A 68 1.29 -19.20 -34.84
C GLU A 68 0.87 -20.01 -33.60
N VAL A 69 0.58 -19.33 -32.48
CA VAL A 69 0.13 -19.99 -31.24
C VAL A 69 -1.38 -20.29 -31.24
N GLU A 70 -2.21 -19.54 -31.99
CA GLU A 70 -3.63 -19.86 -32.18
C GLU A 70 -3.80 -21.09 -33.08
N ASP A 71 -3.11 -21.11 -34.23
CA ASP A 71 -3.13 -22.23 -35.17
C ASP A 71 -2.63 -23.51 -34.49
N TRP A 72 -1.51 -23.42 -33.74
CA TRP A 72 -0.98 -24.53 -32.95
C TRP A 72 -1.97 -25.06 -31.90
N LEU A 73 -2.76 -24.20 -31.23
CA LEU A 73 -3.76 -24.63 -30.24
C LEU A 73 -4.89 -25.49 -30.85
N TYR A 74 -5.16 -25.33 -32.15
CA TYR A 74 -6.16 -26.11 -32.88
C TYR A 74 -5.58 -27.33 -33.64
N GLU A 75 -4.25 -27.45 -33.72
CA GLU A 75 -3.54 -28.56 -34.36
C GLU A 75 -2.79 -29.42 -33.32
N ASP A 76 -1.46 -29.32 -33.24
CA ASP A 76 -0.62 -30.15 -32.35
C ASP A 76 -0.85 -29.87 -30.84
N GLY A 77 -1.43 -28.72 -30.49
CA GLY A 77 -1.59 -28.21 -29.13
C GLY A 77 -2.92 -28.55 -28.45
N GLU A 78 -3.71 -29.51 -28.96
CA GLU A 78 -5.02 -29.84 -28.39
C GLU A 78 -4.91 -30.53 -27.00
N ASP A 79 -4.01 -31.52 -26.88
CA ASP A 79 -3.80 -32.38 -25.70
C ASP A 79 -2.33 -32.33 -25.22
N GLU A 80 -1.77 -31.11 -25.18
CA GLU A 80 -0.39 -30.88 -24.73
C GLU A 80 -0.25 -30.68 -23.22
N THR A 81 0.97 -30.81 -22.72
CA THR A 81 1.28 -30.74 -21.29
C THR A 81 1.16 -29.32 -20.75
N LYS A 82 0.78 -29.20 -19.47
CA LYS A 82 0.80 -27.94 -18.70
C LYS A 82 2.08 -27.11 -18.90
N GLY A 83 3.24 -27.76 -18.99
CA GLY A 83 4.54 -27.10 -19.19
C GLY A 83 4.66 -26.42 -20.55
N VAL A 84 4.13 -27.03 -21.61
CA VAL A 84 4.17 -26.49 -22.98
C VAL A 84 3.23 -25.27 -23.11
N TYR A 85 2.02 -25.33 -22.55
CA TYR A 85 1.15 -24.14 -22.49
C TYR A 85 1.78 -22.98 -21.70
N VAL A 86 2.46 -23.27 -20.58
CA VAL A 86 3.20 -22.24 -19.84
C VAL A 86 4.32 -21.62 -20.68
N ALA A 87 5.13 -22.44 -21.37
CA ALA A 87 6.20 -21.95 -22.23
C ALA A 87 5.69 -21.09 -23.40
N LYS A 88 4.62 -21.51 -24.07
CA LYS A 88 3.94 -20.73 -25.14
C LYS A 88 3.41 -19.38 -24.60
N LEU A 89 2.81 -19.37 -23.41
CA LEU A 89 2.31 -18.14 -22.77
C LEU A 89 3.46 -17.19 -22.36
N GLU A 90 4.59 -17.73 -21.89
CA GLU A 90 5.77 -16.94 -21.54
C GLU A 90 6.49 -16.38 -22.78
N GLU A 91 6.54 -17.12 -23.89
CA GLU A 91 7.07 -16.64 -25.16
C GLU A 91 6.26 -15.44 -25.69
N LEU A 92 4.93 -15.54 -25.71
CA LEU A 92 4.05 -14.44 -26.09
C LEU A 92 4.19 -13.23 -25.14
N LYS A 93 4.18 -13.46 -23.83
CA LYS A 93 4.31 -12.37 -22.83
C LYS A 93 5.66 -11.67 -22.89
N LYS A 94 6.74 -12.36 -23.26
CA LYS A 94 8.07 -11.75 -23.43
C LYS A 94 8.08 -10.65 -24.51
N GLN A 95 7.23 -10.78 -25.53
CA GLN A 95 7.06 -9.77 -26.59
C GLN A 95 5.97 -8.75 -26.23
N GLY A 96 4.86 -9.17 -25.63
CA GLY A 96 3.75 -8.30 -25.26
C GLY A 96 4.03 -7.36 -24.08
N ALA A 97 4.72 -7.84 -23.04
CA ALA A 97 4.88 -7.11 -21.78
C ALA A 97 5.53 -5.71 -21.91
N PRO A 98 6.57 -5.48 -22.76
CA PRO A 98 7.08 -4.12 -23.00
C PRO A 98 6.03 -3.15 -23.57
N ILE A 99 5.08 -3.64 -24.37
CA ILE A 99 3.99 -2.83 -24.94
C ILE A 99 2.94 -2.54 -23.86
N GLU A 100 2.58 -3.56 -23.06
CA GLU A 100 1.70 -3.40 -21.90
C GLU A 100 2.28 -2.40 -20.89
N GLU A 101 3.60 -2.45 -20.65
CA GLU A 101 4.33 -1.53 -19.77
C GLU A 101 4.35 -0.11 -20.31
N ARG A 102 4.73 0.13 -21.58
CA ARG A 102 4.69 1.46 -22.23
C ARG A 102 3.31 2.12 -22.09
N TYR A 103 2.25 1.37 -22.37
CA TYR A 103 0.86 1.84 -22.20
C TYR A 103 0.55 2.16 -20.74
N LYS A 104 0.80 1.21 -19.83
CA LYS A 104 0.50 1.37 -18.39
C LYS A 104 1.21 2.59 -17.80
N GLU A 105 2.50 2.72 -18.09
CA GLU A 105 3.32 3.86 -17.69
C GLU A 105 2.81 5.18 -18.29
N TRP A 106 2.29 5.20 -19.51
CA TRP A 106 1.64 6.39 -20.05
C TRP A 106 0.33 6.75 -19.35
N THR A 107 -0.52 5.76 -19.03
CA THR A 107 -1.80 5.99 -18.32
C THR A 107 -1.59 6.39 -16.85
N GLU A 108 -0.69 5.73 -16.11
CA GLU A 108 -0.47 6.00 -14.68
C GLU A 108 0.36 7.28 -14.41
N ARG A 109 1.18 7.73 -15.38
CA ARG A 109 2.11 8.87 -15.17
C ARG A 109 1.41 10.18 -14.88
N GLY A 110 0.26 10.46 -15.49
CA GLY A 110 -0.54 11.66 -15.20
C GLY A 110 -0.88 11.77 -13.71
N PRO A 111 -1.69 10.85 -13.17
CA PRO A 111 -2.02 10.80 -11.74
C PRO A 111 -0.80 10.76 -10.81
N ALA A 112 0.28 10.07 -11.19
CA ALA A 112 1.52 10.06 -10.40
C ALA A 112 2.18 11.46 -10.34
N ILE A 113 2.23 12.18 -11.46
CA ILE A 113 2.75 13.56 -11.55
C ILE A 113 1.86 14.52 -10.76
N ASP A 114 0.54 14.41 -10.88
CA ASP A 114 -0.41 15.27 -10.18
C ASP A 114 -0.29 15.11 -8.65
N GLN A 115 -0.08 13.87 -8.17
CA GLN A 115 0.19 13.60 -6.76
C GLN A 115 1.51 14.22 -6.26
N LEU A 116 2.57 14.21 -7.07
CA LEU A 116 3.83 14.88 -6.74
C LEU A 116 3.65 16.41 -6.71
N ILE A 117 2.93 16.99 -7.68
CA ILE A 117 2.60 18.42 -7.72
C ILE A 117 1.78 18.82 -6.48
N TYR A 118 0.81 18.00 -6.07
CA TYR A 118 0.05 18.23 -4.84
C TYR A 118 0.95 18.25 -3.60
N CYS A 119 1.86 17.28 -3.45
CA CYS A 119 2.80 17.25 -2.32
C CYS A 119 3.72 18.49 -2.30
N ILE A 120 4.25 18.88 -3.47
CA ILE A 120 5.08 20.09 -3.66
C ILE A 120 4.34 21.34 -3.21
N SER A 121 3.12 21.55 -3.71
CA SER A 121 2.30 22.72 -3.38
C SER A 121 1.96 22.73 -1.89
N SER A 122 1.51 21.60 -1.33
CA SER A 122 1.13 21.49 0.08
C SER A 122 2.28 21.85 1.04
N PHE A 123 3.50 21.32 0.79
CA PHE A 123 4.67 21.66 1.61
C PHE A 123 5.15 23.10 1.42
N ARG A 124 5.12 23.64 0.19
CA ARG A 124 5.49 25.03 -0.07
C ARG A 124 4.50 26.01 0.56
N GLU A 125 3.20 25.78 0.42
CA GLU A 125 2.16 26.59 1.06
C GLU A 125 2.30 26.55 2.58
N ALA A 126 2.52 25.37 3.17
CA ALA A 126 2.76 25.23 4.60
C ALA A 126 4.01 26.02 5.06
N ALA A 127 5.12 25.94 4.32
CA ALA A 127 6.37 26.64 4.66
C ALA A 127 6.28 28.18 4.47
N LEU A 128 5.50 28.67 3.50
CA LEU A 128 5.26 30.10 3.26
C LEU A 128 4.08 30.68 4.06
N SER A 129 3.32 29.83 4.76
CA SER A 129 2.12 30.24 5.49
C SER A 129 2.43 31.07 6.73
N LYS A 130 1.52 32.01 7.01
CA LYS A 130 1.45 32.86 8.20
C LYS A 130 0.46 32.33 9.25
N ASP A 131 0.07 31.06 9.13
CA ASP A 131 -0.78 30.37 10.10
C ASP A 131 -0.02 30.17 11.42
N PRO A 132 -0.57 30.59 12.58
CA PRO A 132 0.08 30.46 13.88
C PRO A 132 0.53 29.04 14.26
N LYS A 133 -0.02 27.98 13.63
CA LYS A 133 0.47 26.61 13.82
C LYS A 133 1.91 26.38 13.30
N PHE A 134 2.49 27.34 12.58
CA PHE A 134 3.85 27.27 12.03
C PHE A 134 4.80 28.34 12.58
N ASP A 135 4.40 29.20 13.53
CA ASP A 135 5.28 30.28 14.05
C ASP A 135 6.55 29.75 14.74
N HIS A 136 6.48 28.57 15.35
CA HIS A 136 7.59 27.96 16.10
C HIS A 136 8.56 27.16 15.22
N ILE A 137 8.33 27.12 13.91
CA ILE A 137 9.24 26.51 12.94
C ILE A 137 10.19 27.60 12.45
N ASP A 138 11.49 27.35 12.61
CA ASP A 138 12.54 28.30 12.26
C ASP A 138 12.50 28.69 10.77
N ILE A 139 12.86 29.95 10.46
CA ILE A 139 12.81 30.47 9.09
C ILE A 139 13.79 29.72 8.17
N ALA A 140 14.95 29.30 8.67
CA ALA A 140 15.89 28.48 7.91
C ALA A 140 15.39 27.04 7.73
N ASP A 141 14.63 26.49 8.70
CA ASP A 141 13.95 25.20 8.54
C ASP A 141 12.84 25.28 7.48
N LYS A 142 12.02 26.36 7.48
CA LYS A 142 11.03 26.62 6.42
C LYS A 142 11.69 26.81 5.05
N GLN A 143 12.81 27.53 4.96
CA GLN A 143 13.52 27.75 3.70
C GLN A 143 14.07 26.45 3.10
N LYS A 144 14.53 25.48 3.92
CA LYS A 144 14.94 24.15 3.43
C LYS A 144 13.79 23.44 2.71
N VAL A 145 12.58 23.49 3.26
CA VAL A 145 11.37 22.90 2.66
C VAL A 145 11.03 23.59 1.32
N VAL A 146 11.08 24.93 1.27
CA VAL A 146 10.87 25.68 0.03
C VAL A 146 11.89 25.31 -1.05
N ASN A 147 13.16 25.09 -0.68
CA ASN A 147 14.22 24.68 -1.58
C ASN A 147 14.01 23.26 -2.14
N GLU A 148 13.77 22.25 -1.28
CA GLU A 148 13.51 20.87 -1.73
C GLU A 148 12.26 20.80 -2.63
N CYS A 149 11.21 21.59 -2.35
CA CYS A 149 10.07 21.73 -3.26
C CYS A 149 10.47 22.29 -4.64
N ALA A 150 11.36 23.29 -4.70
CA ALA A 150 11.84 23.87 -5.97
C ALA A 150 12.76 22.91 -6.75
N GLU A 151 13.60 22.14 -6.05
CA GLU A 151 14.41 21.08 -6.66
C GLU A 151 13.53 19.94 -7.20
N ALA A 152 12.47 19.57 -6.48
CA ALA A 152 11.49 18.58 -6.94
C ALA A 152 10.71 19.03 -8.19
N GLU A 153 10.30 20.29 -8.27
CA GLU A 153 9.68 20.84 -9.49
C GLU A 153 10.65 20.90 -10.67
N THR A 154 11.91 21.25 -10.42
CA THR A 154 12.92 21.36 -11.47
C THR A 154 13.21 19.98 -12.07
N TRP A 155 13.45 18.99 -11.21
CA TRP A 155 13.58 17.58 -11.60
C TRP A 155 12.35 17.08 -12.39
N LEU A 156 11.14 17.36 -11.91
CA LEU A 156 9.90 16.95 -12.57
C LEU A 156 9.74 17.60 -13.95
N ARG A 157 10.06 18.89 -14.07
CA ARG A 157 10.02 19.65 -15.33
C ARG A 157 11.00 19.09 -16.36
N GLU A 158 12.25 18.86 -15.95
CA GLU A 158 13.29 18.28 -16.81
C GLU A 158 12.93 16.86 -17.25
N LYS A 159 12.48 16.02 -16.32
CA LYS A 159 12.10 14.63 -16.63
C LYS A 159 10.85 14.55 -17.49
N LYS A 160 9.87 15.42 -17.28
CA LYS A 160 8.72 15.54 -18.18
C LYS A 160 9.15 15.99 -19.57
N GLN A 161 10.02 17.01 -19.70
CA GLN A 161 10.54 17.44 -21.01
C GLN A 161 11.30 16.32 -21.74
N GLN A 162 12.10 15.52 -21.01
CA GLN A 162 12.78 14.35 -21.56
C GLN A 162 11.78 13.27 -22.05
N GLN A 163 10.66 13.09 -21.35
CA GLN A 163 9.63 12.11 -21.69
C GLN A 163 8.71 12.58 -22.84
N ASP A 164 8.32 13.85 -22.85
CA ASP A 164 7.45 14.46 -23.86
C ASP A 164 8.16 14.58 -25.23
N ALA A 165 9.50 14.46 -25.26
CA ALA A 165 10.32 14.43 -26.48
C ALA A 165 10.44 13.04 -27.13
N LEU A 166 9.89 11.98 -26.50
CA LEU A 166 9.97 10.60 -27.00
C LEU A 166 8.63 10.16 -27.61
N PRO A 167 8.64 9.31 -28.67
CA PRO A 167 7.42 8.70 -29.17
C PRO A 167 6.87 7.69 -28.14
N LYS A 168 5.55 7.47 -28.16
CA LYS A 168 4.84 6.58 -27.20
C LYS A 168 5.34 5.12 -27.20
N HIS A 169 5.93 4.65 -28.31
CA HIS A 169 6.53 3.31 -28.42
C HIS A 169 8.01 3.24 -27.99
N ALA A 170 8.65 4.35 -27.59
CA ALA A 170 9.98 4.30 -26.99
C ALA A 170 9.91 3.89 -25.50
N THR A 171 11.00 3.34 -24.97
CA THR A 171 11.15 3.06 -23.54
C THR A 171 10.99 4.35 -22.72
N PRO A 172 10.08 4.40 -21.73
CA PRO A 172 9.90 5.58 -20.90
C PRO A 172 11.16 5.99 -20.12
N VAL A 173 11.37 7.31 -19.98
CA VAL A 173 12.48 7.92 -19.21
C VAL A 173 12.02 8.65 -17.94
N LEU A 174 10.69 8.68 -17.72
CA LEU A 174 10.05 9.09 -16.48
C LEU A 174 9.04 8.01 -16.07
N LEU A 175 9.46 7.08 -15.21
CA LEU A 175 8.62 6.01 -14.71
C LEU A 175 7.75 6.48 -13.54
N CYS A 176 6.55 5.91 -13.41
CA CYS A 176 5.65 6.15 -12.29
C CYS A 176 6.33 5.82 -10.95
N ALA A 177 7.19 4.80 -10.92
CA ALA A 177 8.00 4.45 -9.76
C ALA A 177 8.98 5.55 -9.34
N ASP A 178 9.57 6.30 -10.29
CA ASP A 178 10.51 7.38 -9.98
C ASP A 178 9.79 8.63 -9.47
N VAL A 179 8.61 8.94 -10.04
CA VAL A 179 7.74 10.02 -9.56
C VAL A 179 7.28 9.76 -8.13
N ARG A 180 6.82 8.53 -7.85
CA ARG A 180 6.44 8.08 -6.50
C ARG A 180 7.62 8.21 -5.52
N ARG A 181 8.82 7.72 -5.90
CA ARG A 181 10.04 7.82 -5.08
C ARG A 181 10.46 9.28 -4.79
N LYS A 182 10.30 10.22 -5.73
CA LYS A 182 10.59 11.65 -5.47
C LYS A 182 9.53 12.27 -4.55
N ALA A 183 8.26 11.88 -4.64
CA ALA A 183 7.22 12.31 -3.70
C ALA A 183 7.49 11.78 -2.27
N GLU A 184 7.83 10.50 -2.13
CA GLU A 184 8.26 9.88 -0.87
C GLU A 184 9.50 10.58 -0.27
N THR A 185 10.47 10.95 -1.11
CA THR A 185 11.68 11.67 -0.68
C THR A 185 11.33 13.06 -0.13
N LEU A 186 10.45 13.79 -0.83
CA LEU A 186 9.98 15.11 -0.43
C LEU A 186 9.17 15.06 0.88
N ASP A 187 8.24 14.11 1.04
CA ASP A 187 7.48 13.95 2.30
C ASP A 187 8.42 13.59 3.46
N ARG A 188 9.30 12.59 3.28
CA ARG A 188 10.24 12.17 4.33
C ARG A 188 11.19 13.29 4.78
N PHE A 189 11.50 14.25 3.91
CA PHE A 189 12.30 15.44 4.24
C PHE A 189 11.45 16.55 4.89
N SER A 190 10.34 16.93 4.26
CA SER A 190 9.56 18.13 4.63
C SER A 190 8.61 17.89 5.78
N ARG A 191 8.05 16.69 5.93
CA ARG A 191 7.07 16.35 6.96
C ARG A 191 7.62 16.50 8.38
N PRO A 192 8.81 15.97 8.75
CA PRO A 192 9.34 16.14 10.11
C PRO A 192 9.60 17.60 10.49
N ILE A 193 9.92 18.45 9.50
CA ILE A 193 10.08 19.89 9.69
C ILE A 193 8.71 20.55 9.92
N MET A 194 7.75 20.31 9.02
CA MET A 194 6.45 20.98 9.04
C MET A 194 5.48 20.46 10.11
N THR A 195 5.71 19.25 10.66
CA THR A 195 4.95 18.71 11.82
C THR A 195 5.74 18.75 13.14
N LYS A 196 6.82 19.52 13.22
CA LYS A 196 7.56 19.77 14.47
C LYS A 196 6.59 20.32 15.54
N PRO A 197 6.50 19.74 16.75
CA PRO A 197 5.52 20.19 17.75
C PRO A 197 5.85 21.60 18.26
N ARG A 198 4.80 22.39 18.56
CA ARG A 198 4.97 23.69 19.21
C ARG A 198 5.55 23.48 20.62
N PRO A 199 6.58 24.23 21.05
CA PRO A 199 7.09 24.14 22.42
C PRO A 199 5.99 24.36 23.47
N PRO A 200 6.01 23.66 24.62
CA PRO A 200 5.09 23.92 25.70
C PRO A 200 5.14 25.39 26.14
N PRO A 201 4.00 26.01 26.51
CA PRO A 201 4.03 27.34 27.11
C PRO A 201 4.89 27.30 28.38
N ALA A 202 5.74 28.31 28.55
CA ALA A 202 6.61 28.40 29.72
C ALA A 202 5.76 28.39 31.00
N LYS A 203 6.06 27.47 31.93
CA LYS A 203 5.42 27.46 33.25
C LYS A 203 5.65 28.83 33.90
N PRO A 204 4.62 29.47 34.49
CA PRO A 204 4.79 30.73 35.20
C PRO A 204 5.90 30.60 36.25
N GLN A 205 6.90 31.46 36.18
CA GLN A 205 7.91 31.56 37.23
C GLN A 205 7.24 32.17 38.46
N THR A 206 6.94 31.33 39.46
CA THR A 206 6.57 31.82 40.79
C THR A 206 7.72 32.68 41.32
N PRO A 207 7.50 33.97 41.62
CA PRO A 207 8.55 34.79 42.20
C PRO A 207 9.01 34.20 43.55
N PRO A 208 10.30 34.27 43.89
CA PRO A 208 10.80 33.74 45.16
C PRO A 208 10.13 34.46 46.34
N PRO A 209 9.76 33.75 47.42
CA PRO A 209 9.22 34.37 48.62
C PRO A 209 10.22 35.39 49.22
N ALA A 210 9.75 36.59 49.49
CA ALA A 210 10.55 37.59 50.20
C ALA A 210 10.51 37.30 51.71
N GLU A 211 11.68 37.09 52.32
CA GLU A 211 11.80 37.03 53.78
C GLU A 211 11.34 38.36 54.40
N THR A 212 10.44 38.29 55.38
CA THR A 212 10.02 39.46 56.18
C THR A 212 10.00 39.05 57.64
N ALA A 213 10.67 39.81 58.51
CA ALA A 213 10.82 39.47 59.92
C ALA A 213 9.56 39.79 60.76
N ALA A 214 9.31 38.97 61.78
CA ALA A 214 8.32 39.24 62.84
C ALA A 214 8.85 40.30 63.84
N PRO A 215 8.00 40.96 64.66
CA PRO A 215 7.48 40.37 65.91
C PRO A 215 6.04 40.87 66.27
N PRO A 216 5.53 40.80 67.53
CA PRO A 216 5.15 39.56 68.26
C PRO A 216 3.74 39.61 68.92
N GLU A 217 3.24 38.43 69.36
CA GLU A 217 2.26 38.19 70.46
C GLU A 217 0.83 38.80 70.36
N ALA A 218 -0.23 38.25 71.00
CA ALA A 218 -0.35 37.20 72.01
C ALA A 218 -1.62 36.30 71.85
N ASN A 219 -1.60 35.12 72.49
CA ASN A 219 -2.64 34.34 73.24
C ASN A 219 -4.15 34.58 73.02
N GLU A 220 -5.10 33.63 73.21
CA GLU A 220 -5.19 32.23 73.71
C GLU A 220 -6.60 31.70 73.28
N GLN A 221 -7.05 30.43 73.27
CA GLN A 221 -6.75 29.10 73.86
C GLN A 221 -6.96 28.00 72.76
N GLN A 222 -6.28 26.84 72.69
CA GLN A 222 -6.23 25.65 73.57
C GLN A 222 -7.55 24.86 73.75
N PRO A 223 -7.52 23.51 73.90
CA PRO A 223 -6.51 22.48 73.52
C PRO A 223 -7.05 21.62 72.33
N GLN A 224 -6.71 20.37 71.97
CA GLN A 224 -5.75 19.28 72.31
C GLN A 224 -5.54 18.44 71.00
N GLY A 225 -4.77 17.35 70.81
CA GLY A 225 -4.02 16.41 71.67
C GLY A 225 -4.80 15.10 71.95
N ASP A 226 -4.28 13.87 71.76
CA ASP A 226 -2.97 13.47 71.19
C ASP A 226 -2.94 11.97 70.77
N GLY A 227 -1.87 11.55 70.05
CA GLY A 227 -1.48 10.15 69.78
C GLY A 227 -2.17 9.43 68.59
N ALA A 228 -1.51 8.88 67.56
CA ALA A 228 -0.31 8.01 67.47
C ALA A 228 -0.56 6.57 67.99
N SER A 229 -0.29 5.47 67.26
CA SER A 229 0.22 5.25 65.89
C SER A 229 -0.04 3.79 65.47
N GLY A 230 0.10 3.47 64.17
CA GLY A 230 0.55 2.13 63.73
C GLY A 230 -0.46 1.19 63.04
N GLU A 231 -0.37 1.17 61.70
CA GLU A 231 -0.30 -0.02 60.82
C GLU A 231 -1.39 -1.12 60.71
N HIS A 232 -1.42 -1.68 59.49
CA HIS A 232 -1.69 -3.08 59.10
C HIS A 232 -3.13 -3.63 58.95
N MET A 233 -3.56 -3.67 57.67
CA MET A 233 -4.21 -4.79 56.95
C MET A 233 -5.64 -5.29 57.31
N VAL A 234 -6.21 -6.00 56.31
CA VAL A 234 -7.32 -7.00 56.31
C VAL A 234 -8.70 -6.56 56.85
N ASP A 235 -9.84 -6.94 56.26
CA ASP A 235 -10.17 -7.50 54.92
C ASP A 235 -11.69 -7.24 54.66
N GLU A 236 -12.17 -7.75 53.53
CA GLU A 236 -13.44 -8.48 53.36
C GLU A 236 -14.70 -7.79 52.80
N SER A 237 -15.41 -8.60 52.01
CA SER A 237 -16.82 -8.53 51.61
C SER A 237 -17.30 -7.34 50.73
N GLY A 238 -17.89 -7.56 49.54
CA GLY A 238 -18.17 -8.85 48.88
C GLY A 238 -19.06 -8.73 47.62
N GLN A 239 -19.49 -9.90 47.12
CA GLN A 239 -20.45 -10.14 46.02
C GLN A 239 -20.11 -9.69 44.58
N ALA A 240 -19.99 -10.68 43.68
CA ALA A 240 -20.32 -10.55 42.25
C ALA A 240 -21.84 -10.76 42.02
N PRO A 241 -22.42 -10.36 40.86
CA PRO A 241 -22.78 -11.34 39.80
C PRO A 241 -22.80 -10.70 38.37
N PRO A 242 -23.46 -11.27 37.33
CA PRO A 242 -23.30 -12.62 36.74
C PRO A 242 -23.13 -12.60 35.20
N THR A 243 -22.94 -13.78 34.60
CA THR A 243 -23.15 -14.07 33.17
C THR A 243 -24.46 -14.83 32.91
N ALA A 244 -25.30 -14.33 31.99
CA ALA A 244 -26.43 -15.01 31.30
C ALA A 244 -27.12 -13.96 30.40
N ALA A 245 -27.92 -14.22 29.37
CA ALA A 245 -28.24 -15.33 28.45
C ALA A 245 -29.45 -14.80 27.60
N GLU A 246 -29.92 -15.53 26.59
CA GLU A 246 -30.98 -15.08 25.65
C GLU A 246 -32.42 -15.19 26.23
N PRO A 247 -33.44 -14.58 25.57
CA PRO A 247 -34.22 -15.26 24.51
C PRO A 247 -34.34 -14.42 23.21
N MET A 248 -34.46 -14.96 21.98
CA MET A 248 -35.31 -16.04 21.39
C MET A 248 -36.76 -15.63 21.01
N ASP A 249 -37.05 -15.70 19.70
CA ASP A 249 -38.37 -15.77 18.98
C ASP A 249 -39.42 -14.64 19.21
N THR A 250 -40.32 -14.31 18.25
CA THR A 250 -41.13 -15.20 17.39
C THR A 250 -41.27 -14.83 15.90
N ASP A 251 -41.17 -15.85 15.04
CA ASP A 251 -42.13 -16.24 13.97
C ASP A 251 -43.27 -15.25 13.57
N LYS A 252 -43.44 -14.94 12.26
CA LYS A 252 -44.46 -15.60 11.36
C LYS A 252 -44.70 -14.92 9.98
N SER A 253 -44.92 -15.77 8.97
CA SER A 253 -45.56 -15.62 7.63
C SER A 253 -46.00 -14.27 7.06
N GLU A 254 -45.68 -14.03 5.77
CA GLU A 254 -46.51 -14.46 4.61
C GLU A 254 -45.60 -14.95 3.47
#